data_AF-A0A5B0R1T9-F1
#
_entry.id   AF-A0A5B0R1T9-F1
#
_cell.length_a   1.000
_cell.length_b   1.000
_cell.length_c   1.000
_cell.angle_alpha   90.00
_cell.angle_beta   90.00
_cell.angle_gamma   90.00
#
_symmetry.space_group_name_H-M   'P 1'
#
loop_
_entity.id
_entity.type
_entity.pdbx_description
1 polymer ?
#
loop_
_entity_poly.entity_id
_entity_poly.type
_entity_poly.pdbx_seq_one_letter_code
_entity_poly.pdbx_strand_id
1 'polypeptide(L)'
;MNDWIVDVLANKKIDLGSSSQANLPAPSPIEFVLSDTTKQNILKAIMKFGRLMYPHTLEVFDYSSYGSRVIKSQFKSSPNTVAQMIFQLGYYKLFGRVPVTWEPSQTRKFKLGRTEVIRSCSIEALEWCKAMENDGADWSARLEKFKIAVKAHLSYSQQASEGQAVDRHLLGLRLSLKPGEEIPPLFQDPVYKESTSWKVATSHMPSENFSGFGYGAVVPDGFGLGYAVNKESIRFTITTPTKNGARLNHYLQEAADDILQMMKFEKGQSSASARL
;
A
#
# COMPACT_ATOMS: atom_id res chain seq x y z
N MET A 1 17.93 1.23 -6.14
CA MET A 1 18.68 1.34 -7.42
C MET A 1 17.84 2.04 -8.49
N ASN A 2 16.51 1.86 -8.54
CA ASN A 2 15.66 2.51 -9.56
C ASN A 2 15.55 4.05 -9.44
N ASP A 3 15.27 4.62 -8.26
CA ASP A 3 14.96 6.06 -8.18
C ASP A 3 16.15 6.98 -8.51
N TRP A 4 17.38 6.59 -8.11
CA TRP A 4 18.59 7.33 -8.46
C TRP A 4 18.85 7.33 -9.98
N ILE A 5 18.71 6.18 -10.66
CA ILE A 5 18.92 6.12 -12.12
C ILE A 5 17.92 7.04 -12.83
N VAL A 6 16.65 6.99 -12.41
CA VAL A 6 15.59 7.81 -12.99
C VAL A 6 15.85 9.29 -12.74
N ASP A 7 16.27 9.67 -11.52
CA ASP A 7 16.64 11.05 -11.19
C ASP A 7 17.82 11.54 -12.06
N VAL A 8 18.87 10.74 -12.19
CA VAL A 8 20.05 11.12 -12.97
C VAL A 8 19.72 11.20 -14.47
N LEU A 9 18.84 10.34 -14.99
CA LEU A 9 18.30 10.45 -16.36
C LEU A 9 17.45 11.70 -16.55
N ALA A 10 16.50 11.97 -15.65
CA ALA A 10 15.63 13.15 -15.72
C ALA A 10 16.44 14.46 -15.67
N ASN A 11 17.51 14.47 -14.88
CA ASN A 11 18.44 15.60 -14.79
C ASN A 11 19.53 15.59 -15.87
N LYS A 12 19.47 14.70 -16.87
CA LYS A 12 20.44 14.58 -17.97
C LYS A 12 21.91 14.48 -17.50
N LYS A 13 22.12 13.79 -16.38
CA LYS A 13 23.45 13.58 -15.76
C LYS A 13 24.15 12.31 -16.22
N ILE A 14 23.50 11.48 -17.04
CA ILE A 14 24.11 10.32 -17.70
C ILE A 14 24.47 10.71 -19.12
N ASP A 15 25.74 10.50 -19.51
CA ASP A 15 26.14 10.51 -20.91
C ASP A 15 25.56 9.27 -21.59
N LEU A 16 24.62 9.48 -22.51
CA LEU A 16 23.95 8.42 -23.25
C LEU A 16 24.74 7.98 -24.49
N GLY A 17 25.92 8.56 -24.72
CA GLY A 17 26.70 8.40 -25.95
C GLY A 17 26.09 9.16 -27.13
N SER A 18 26.81 9.17 -28.25
CA SER A 18 26.27 9.69 -29.52
C SER A 18 25.32 8.65 -30.14
N SER A 19 24.17 9.11 -30.67
CA SER A 19 23.10 8.28 -31.24
C SER A 19 23.45 7.59 -32.57
N SER A 20 24.73 7.35 -32.85
CA SER A 20 25.23 6.95 -34.16
C SER A 20 25.81 5.54 -34.13
N GLN A 21 25.00 4.53 -33.78
CA GLN A 21 25.22 3.19 -34.31
C GLN A 21 24.52 3.10 -35.67
N ALA A 22 25.16 3.66 -36.70
CA ALA A 22 24.58 3.79 -38.05
C ALA A 22 24.38 2.46 -38.79
N ASN A 23 24.85 1.32 -38.23
CA ASN A 23 24.90 0.02 -38.89
C ASN A 23 24.18 -1.08 -38.09
N LEU A 24 23.07 -0.78 -37.42
CA LEU A 24 22.21 -1.84 -36.87
C LEU A 24 21.30 -2.40 -37.97
N PRO A 25 21.11 -3.74 -38.04
CA PRO A 25 20.15 -4.33 -38.96
C PRO A 25 18.73 -3.84 -38.61
N ALA A 26 17.87 -3.70 -39.61
CA ALA A 26 16.47 -3.39 -39.39
C ALA A 26 15.82 -4.50 -38.52
N PRO A 27 14.99 -4.16 -37.51
CA PRO A 27 14.24 -5.16 -36.75
C PRO A 27 13.42 -6.05 -37.68
N SER A 28 13.47 -7.37 -37.47
CA SER A 28 12.69 -8.34 -38.22
C SER A 28 11.46 -8.81 -37.42
N PRO A 29 10.30 -9.03 -38.07
CA PRO A 29 9.11 -9.57 -37.41
C PRO A 29 9.33 -11.00 -36.94
N ILE A 30 8.74 -11.36 -35.80
CA ILE A 30 8.61 -12.75 -35.35
C ILE A 30 7.26 -13.27 -35.81
N GLU A 31 7.25 -14.19 -36.77
CA GLU A 31 6.02 -14.80 -37.29
C GLU A 31 5.60 -16.01 -36.44
N PHE A 32 4.32 -16.03 -36.05
CA PHE A 32 3.71 -17.16 -35.34
C PHE A 32 2.74 -17.89 -36.26
N VAL A 33 3.04 -19.17 -36.54
CA VAL A 33 2.10 -20.05 -37.25
C VAL A 33 1.09 -20.62 -36.26
N LEU A 34 -0.18 -20.23 -36.39
CA LEU A 34 -1.23 -20.59 -35.43
C LEU A 34 -2.05 -21.80 -35.91
N SER A 35 -2.03 -22.89 -35.15
CA SER A 35 -2.98 -23.99 -35.29
C SER A 35 -4.38 -23.56 -34.83
N ASP A 36 -5.41 -24.31 -35.24
CA ASP A 36 -6.78 -24.03 -34.79
C ASP A 36 -6.94 -24.16 -33.27
N THR A 37 -6.22 -25.11 -32.64
CA THR A 37 -6.14 -25.21 -31.18
C THR A 37 -5.58 -23.94 -30.56
N THR A 38 -4.50 -23.39 -31.10
CA THR A 38 -3.90 -22.14 -30.59
C THR A 38 -4.85 -20.97 -30.77
N LYS A 39 -5.53 -20.85 -31.92
CA LYS A 39 -6.56 -19.83 -32.15
C LYS A 39 -7.69 -19.93 -31.12
N GLN A 40 -8.19 -21.13 -30.83
CA GLN A 40 -9.20 -21.34 -29.79
C GLN A 40 -8.70 -20.96 -28.39
N ASN A 41 -7.44 -21.27 -28.06
CA ASN A 41 -6.83 -20.88 -26.79
C ASN A 41 -6.70 -19.36 -26.65
N ILE A 42 -6.36 -18.65 -27.74
CA ILE A 42 -6.35 -17.18 -27.78
C ILE A 42 -7.75 -16.63 -27.48
N LEU A 43 -8.79 -17.16 -28.14
CA LEU A 43 -10.18 -16.73 -27.88
C LEU A 43 -10.60 -16.98 -26.42
N LYS A 44 -10.26 -18.16 -25.87
CA LYS A 44 -10.50 -18.48 -24.45
C LYS A 44 -9.77 -17.50 -23.51
N ALA A 45 -8.53 -17.15 -23.83
CA ALA A 45 -7.74 -16.20 -23.05
C ALA A 45 -8.35 -14.78 -23.09
N ILE A 46 -8.82 -14.32 -24.25
CA ILE A 46 -9.52 -13.03 -24.41
C ILE A 46 -10.79 -13.01 -23.56
N MET A 47 -11.63 -14.05 -23.64
CA MET A 47 -12.85 -14.14 -22.82
C MET A 47 -12.53 -14.19 -21.32
N LYS A 48 -11.50 -14.95 -20.93
CA LYS A 48 -11.05 -15.02 -19.53
C LYS A 48 -10.57 -13.66 -19.03
N PHE A 49 -9.78 -12.94 -19.83
CA PHE A 49 -9.30 -11.61 -19.50
C PHE A 49 -10.45 -10.61 -19.36
N GLY A 50 -11.41 -10.60 -20.29
CA GLY A 50 -12.59 -9.75 -20.21
C GLY A 50 -13.39 -9.99 -18.93
N ARG A 51 -13.65 -11.26 -18.57
CA ARG A 51 -14.34 -11.62 -17.31
C ARG A 51 -13.54 -11.21 -16.08
N LEU A 52 -12.23 -11.36 -16.11
CA LEU A 52 -11.35 -10.98 -15.00
C LEU A 52 -11.34 -9.46 -14.80
N MET A 53 -11.22 -8.67 -15.88
CA MET A 53 -11.08 -7.22 -15.79
C MET A 53 -12.40 -6.50 -15.58
N TYR A 54 -13.52 -7.04 -16.05
CA TYR A 54 -14.84 -6.41 -15.95
C TYR A 54 -15.21 -5.86 -14.55
N PRO A 55 -15.00 -6.59 -13.43
CA PRO A 55 -15.32 -6.07 -12.10
C PRO A 55 -14.25 -5.11 -11.54
N HIS A 56 -13.04 -5.05 -12.13
CA HIS A 56 -11.93 -4.28 -11.56
C HIS A 56 -12.07 -2.78 -11.86
N THR A 57 -12.06 -1.97 -10.81
CA THR A 57 -11.95 -0.51 -10.88
C THR A 57 -10.54 -0.07 -10.51
N LEU A 58 -10.10 1.04 -11.11
CA LEU A 58 -8.88 1.75 -10.74
C LEU A 58 -9.26 3.19 -10.40
N GLU A 59 -8.94 3.62 -9.20
CA GLU A 59 -9.08 5.02 -8.75
C GLU A 59 -7.71 5.57 -8.38
N VAL A 60 -7.54 6.88 -8.55
CA VAL A 60 -6.33 7.60 -8.11
C VAL A 60 -6.75 8.64 -7.09
N PHE A 61 -6.22 8.49 -5.88
CA PHE A 61 -6.23 9.53 -4.85
C PHE A 61 -4.97 10.35 -5.00
N ASP A 62 -5.09 11.65 -5.26
CA ASP A 62 -3.96 12.57 -5.37
C ASP A 62 -4.18 13.77 -4.45
N TYR A 63 -3.37 13.86 -3.42
CA TYR A 63 -3.58 14.78 -2.30
C TYR A 63 -2.39 15.70 -2.15
N SER A 64 -2.64 17.00 -2.30
CA SER A 64 -1.61 18.04 -2.39
C SER A 64 -1.56 18.97 -1.19
N SER A 65 -2.42 18.78 -0.18
CA SER A 65 -2.43 19.66 1.01
C SER A 65 -1.21 19.45 1.90
N TYR A 66 -0.62 18.25 1.89
CA TYR A 66 0.67 17.99 2.52
C TYR A 66 1.35 16.75 1.93
N GLY A 67 2.68 16.72 2.01
CA GLY A 67 3.50 15.55 1.69
C GLY A 67 4.56 15.27 2.76
N SER A 68 5.59 14.53 2.37
CA SER A 68 6.69 14.12 3.25
C SER A 68 7.42 15.29 3.90
N ARG A 69 7.47 16.48 3.26
CA ARG A 69 8.09 17.68 3.83
C ARG A 69 7.39 18.09 5.13
N VAL A 70 6.05 18.22 5.08
CA VAL A 70 5.23 18.58 6.23
C VAL A 70 5.22 17.45 7.25
N ILE A 71 5.05 16.20 6.83
CA ILE A 71 5.02 15.06 7.76
C ILE A 71 6.31 14.97 8.59
N LYS A 72 7.48 15.13 7.96
CA LYS A 72 8.76 15.09 8.68
C LYS A 72 8.98 16.33 9.55
N SER A 73 8.78 17.53 8.98
CA SER A 73 9.15 18.78 9.65
C SER A 73 8.15 19.19 10.73
N GLN A 74 6.86 18.94 10.51
CA GLN A 74 5.77 19.39 11.36
C GLN A 74 5.21 18.26 12.21
N PHE A 75 4.88 17.10 11.60
CA PHE A 75 4.26 16.00 12.34
C PHE A 75 5.28 15.15 13.09
N LYS A 76 6.58 15.35 12.81
CA LYS A 76 7.69 14.59 13.39
C LYS A 76 7.50 13.07 13.27
N SER A 77 6.92 12.64 12.16
CA SER A 77 6.55 11.25 11.91
C SER A 77 7.12 10.72 10.59
N SER A 78 7.04 9.41 10.39
CA SER A 78 7.43 8.76 9.13
C SER A 78 6.34 8.98 8.08
N PRO A 79 6.69 9.46 6.87
CA PRO A 79 5.74 9.60 5.77
C PRO A 79 4.98 8.31 5.46
N ASN A 80 5.69 7.18 5.48
CA ASN A 80 5.11 5.87 5.24
C ASN A 80 4.06 5.51 6.31
N THR A 81 4.38 5.77 7.58
CA THR A 81 3.47 5.47 8.69
C THR A 81 2.23 6.35 8.64
N VAL A 82 2.36 7.63 8.32
CA VAL A 82 1.20 8.50 8.13
C VAL A 82 0.32 8.02 6.97
N ALA A 83 0.90 7.60 5.84
CA ALA A 83 0.12 7.01 4.75
C ALA A 83 -0.63 5.73 5.17
N GLN A 84 0.02 4.85 5.93
CA GLN A 84 -0.64 3.66 6.48
C GLN A 84 -1.80 4.04 7.41
N MET A 85 -1.65 5.07 8.25
CA MET A 85 -2.73 5.57 9.11
C MET A 85 -3.88 6.20 8.30
N ILE A 86 -3.61 6.99 7.25
CA ILE A 86 -4.65 7.53 6.35
C ILE A 86 -5.51 6.39 5.82
N PHE A 87 -4.87 5.32 5.33
CA PHE A 87 -5.60 4.20 4.78
C PHE A 87 -6.36 3.40 5.85
N GLN A 88 -5.78 3.14 7.02
CA GLN A 88 -6.47 2.44 8.11
C GLN A 88 -7.75 3.19 8.52
N LEU A 89 -7.67 4.51 8.67
CA LEU A 89 -8.83 5.35 8.98
C LEU A 89 -9.83 5.40 7.83
N GLY A 90 -9.38 5.59 6.59
CA GLY A 90 -10.28 5.63 5.43
C GLY A 90 -11.03 4.31 5.22
N TYR A 91 -10.38 3.16 5.43
CA TYR A 91 -11.06 1.87 5.40
C TYR A 91 -12.02 1.71 6.58
N TYR A 92 -11.64 2.16 7.78
CA TYR A 92 -12.50 2.13 8.95
C TYR A 92 -13.77 2.96 8.76
N LYS A 93 -13.66 4.18 8.22
CA LYS A 93 -14.82 5.02 7.86
C LYS A 93 -15.77 4.31 6.88
N LEU A 94 -15.22 3.56 5.93
CA LEU A 94 -16.00 2.84 4.92
C LEU A 94 -16.69 1.57 5.46
N PHE A 95 -16.03 0.82 6.34
CA PHE A 95 -16.45 -0.55 6.71
C PHE A 95 -16.66 -0.77 8.22
N GLY A 96 -16.40 0.23 9.06
CA GLY A 96 -16.52 0.15 10.52
C GLY A 96 -15.49 -0.76 11.21
N ARG A 97 -14.42 -1.15 10.50
CA ARG A 97 -13.36 -2.02 11.03
C ARG A 97 -12.03 -1.75 10.35
N VAL A 98 -10.93 -2.08 11.02
CA VAL A 98 -9.60 -2.07 10.40
C VAL A 98 -9.41 -3.32 9.52
N PRO A 99 -8.83 -3.21 8.32
CA PRO A 99 -8.63 -4.35 7.42
C PRO A 99 -7.39 -5.17 7.79
N VAL A 100 -7.42 -6.48 7.51
CA VAL A 100 -6.21 -7.31 7.48
C VAL A 100 -5.29 -6.80 6.37
N THR A 101 -4.19 -6.16 6.77
CA THR A 101 -3.30 -5.42 5.86
C THR A 101 -1.95 -6.09 5.71
N TRP A 102 -1.53 -6.23 4.45
CA TRP A 102 -0.18 -6.61 4.07
C TRP A 102 0.61 -5.38 3.63
N GLU A 103 1.75 -5.13 4.24
CA GLU A 103 2.74 -4.16 3.79
C GLU A 103 4.12 -4.84 3.71
N PRO A 104 4.87 -4.74 2.60
CA PRO A 104 6.15 -5.41 2.46
C PRO A 104 7.26 -4.65 3.19
N SER A 105 7.98 -5.34 4.08
CA SER A 105 9.27 -4.88 4.59
C SER A 105 10.41 -5.55 3.84
N GLN A 106 11.43 -4.80 3.44
CA GLN A 106 12.62 -5.37 2.79
C GLN A 106 13.54 -6.02 3.83
N THR A 107 13.96 -7.25 3.58
CA THR A 107 14.92 -7.98 4.43
C THR A 107 16.33 -8.05 3.81
N ARG A 108 16.66 -7.09 2.93
CA ARG A 108 17.90 -7.07 2.13
C ARG A 108 19.21 -7.01 2.92
N LYS A 109 19.15 -6.77 4.23
CA LYS A 109 20.31 -6.86 5.12
C LYS A 109 20.75 -8.30 5.38
N PHE A 110 19.87 -9.28 5.14
CA PHE A 110 20.17 -10.69 5.20
C PHE A 110 20.56 -11.21 3.81
N LYS A 111 21.43 -12.23 3.76
CA LYS A 111 21.86 -12.87 2.52
C LYS A 111 20.64 -13.41 1.76
N LEU A 112 20.48 -13.01 0.50
CA LEU A 112 19.33 -13.34 -0.37
C LEU A 112 17.97 -12.87 0.17
N GLY A 113 17.97 -11.93 1.11
CA GLY A 113 16.76 -11.37 1.70
C GLY A 113 15.81 -10.81 0.65
N ARG A 114 14.53 -11.18 0.78
CA ARG A 114 13.43 -10.70 -0.06
C ARG A 114 12.55 -9.74 0.75
N THR A 115 11.43 -10.23 1.26
CA THR A 115 10.48 -9.44 2.04
C THR A 115 9.97 -10.21 3.25
N GLU A 116 9.65 -9.46 4.30
CA GLU A 116 8.78 -9.83 5.42
C GLU A 116 7.51 -8.98 5.37
N VAL A 117 6.51 -9.24 6.22
CA VAL A 117 5.25 -8.50 6.32
C VAL A 117 5.26 -7.57 7.54
N ILE A 118 4.90 -6.32 7.30
CA ILE A 118 4.43 -5.38 8.31
C ILE A 118 2.91 -5.52 8.34
N ARG A 119 2.37 -5.85 9.51
CA ARG A 119 0.92 -5.90 9.73
C ARG A 119 0.46 -4.54 10.24
N SER A 120 0.02 -3.68 9.33
CA SER A 120 -0.45 -2.32 9.68
C SER A 120 -1.80 -2.33 10.40
N CYS A 121 -2.51 -3.46 10.37
CA CYS A 121 -3.68 -3.74 11.20
C CYS A 121 -3.25 -4.03 12.64
N SER A 122 -3.48 -3.10 13.55
CA SER A 122 -3.14 -3.26 14.96
C SER A 122 -4.26 -2.78 15.89
N ILE A 123 -4.15 -3.16 17.17
CA ILE A 123 -5.08 -2.70 18.21
C ILE A 123 -4.99 -1.17 18.32
N GLU A 124 -3.78 -0.61 18.28
CA GLU A 124 -3.55 0.83 18.37
C GLU A 124 -4.15 1.58 17.19
N ALA A 125 -4.02 1.05 15.96
CA ALA A 125 -4.67 1.62 14.78
C ALA A 125 -6.20 1.59 14.92
N LEU A 126 -6.78 0.48 15.39
CA LEU A 126 -8.22 0.37 15.65
C LEU A 126 -8.70 1.38 16.70
N GLU A 127 -8.00 1.47 17.82
CA GLU A 127 -8.36 2.38 18.92
C GLU A 127 -8.24 3.85 18.51
N TRP A 128 -7.26 4.20 17.67
CA TRP A 128 -7.19 5.52 17.07
C TRP A 128 -8.33 5.77 16.08
N CYS A 129 -8.64 4.83 15.18
CA CYS A 129 -9.76 4.98 14.24
C CYS A 129 -11.09 5.18 14.97
N LYS A 130 -11.35 4.41 16.03
CA LYS A 130 -12.54 4.60 16.90
C LYS A 130 -12.60 6.00 17.52
N ALA A 131 -11.46 6.55 17.94
CA ALA A 131 -11.42 7.87 18.55
C ALA A 131 -11.66 8.99 17.52
N MET A 132 -11.18 8.82 16.28
CA MET A 132 -11.44 9.77 15.20
C MET A 132 -12.93 9.84 14.83
N GLU A 133 -13.60 8.69 14.80
CA GLU A 133 -15.04 8.57 14.50
C GLU A 133 -15.95 8.78 15.72
N ASN A 134 -15.41 9.17 16.87
CA ASN A 134 -16.20 9.47 18.06
C ASN A 134 -16.39 10.99 18.21
N ASP A 135 -17.60 11.48 17.96
CA ASP A 135 -17.97 12.90 18.09
C ASP A 135 -17.74 13.47 19.50
N GLY A 136 -17.74 12.60 20.53
CA GLY A 136 -17.48 13.01 21.92
C GLY A 136 -16.00 13.07 22.30
N ALA A 137 -15.08 12.58 21.46
CA ALA A 137 -13.65 12.60 21.75
C ALA A 137 -13.03 13.95 21.36
N ASP A 138 -12.32 14.58 22.30
CA ASP A 138 -11.56 15.79 21.99
C ASP A 138 -10.32 15.51 21.10
N TRP A 139 -9.80 16.57 20.49
CA TRP A 139 -8.63 16.49 19.60
C TRP A 139 -7.36 16.03 20.31
N SER A 140 -7.22 16.26 21.61
CA SER A 140 -6.06 15.85 22.39
C SER A 140 -6.02 14.32 22.55
N ALA A 141 -7.16 13.71 22.89
CA ALA A 141 -7.33 12.27 23.00
C ALA A 141 -7.14 11.56 21.66
N ARG A 142 -7.66 12.16 20.57
CA ARG A 142 -7.43 11.67 19.19
C ARG A 142 -5.94 11.66 18.84
N LEU A 143 -5.24 12.76 19.14
CA LEU A 143 -3.81 12.91 18.89
C LEU A 143 -2.94 11.96 19.73
N GLU A 144 -3.29 11.73 20.99
CA GLU A 144 -2.59 10.78 21.85
C GLU A 144 -2.66 9.37 21.25
N LYS A 145 -3.86 8.92 20.88
CA LYS A 145 -4.06 7.61 20.25
C LYS A 145 -3.36 7.52 18.90
N PHE A 146 -3.34 8.60 18.11
CA PHE A 146 -2.58 8.66 16.87
C PHE A 146 -1.08 8.43 17.10
N LYS A 147 -0.49 9.10 18.10
CA LYS A 147 0.93 8.93 18.45
C LYS A 147 1.24 7.49 18.87
N ILE A 148 0.33 6.85 19.61
CA ILE A 148 0.44 5.43 20.00
C ILE A 148 0.39 4.52 18.76
N ALA A 149 -0.57 4.72 17.86
CA ALA A 149 -0.70 3.95 16.63
C ALA A 149 0.53 4.10 15.70
N VAL A 150 1.01 5.33 15.53
CA VAL A 150 2.24 5.62 14.78
C VAL A 150 3.44 4.88 15.39
N LYS A 151 3.60 4.92 16.71
CA LYS A 151 4.70 4.25 17.41
C LYS A 151 4.62 2.72 17.24
N ALA A 152 3.43 2.13 17.35
CA ALA A 152 3.23 0.70 17.16
C ALA A 152 3.61 0.28 15.72
N HIS A 153 3.11 1.01 14.72
CA HIS A 153 3.45 0.75 13.32
C HIS A 153 4.96 0.84 13.03
N LEU A 154 5.64 1.84 13.60
CA LEU A 154 7.10 1.96 13.49
C LEU A 154 7.82 0.76 14.12
N SER A 155 7.34 0.28 15.27
CA SER A 155 7.88 -0.91 15.92
C SER A 155 7.71 -2.16 15.03
N TYR A 156 6.53 -2.39 14.46
CA TYR A 156 6.30 -3.51 13.55
C TYR A 156 7.14 -3.42 12.28
N SER A 157 7.30 -2.20 11.72
CA SER A 157 8.17 -1.96 10.58
C SER A 157 9.62 -2.33 10.89
N GLN A 158 10.11 -1.96 12.07
CA GLN A 158 11.47 -2.29 12.51
C GLN A 158 11.64 -3.80 12.67
N GLN A 159 10.75 -4.46 13.42
CA GLN A 159 10.76 -5.91 13.63
C GLN A 159 10.74 -6.68 12.30
N ALA A 160 9.86 -6.30 11.37
CA ALA A 160 9.79 -6.93 10.05
C ALA A 160 11.10 -6.73 9.26
N SER A 161 11.69 -5.53 9.30
CA SER A 161 12.97 -5.28 8.63
C SER A 161 14.11 -6.09 9.24
N GLU A 162 14.00 -6.43 10.53
CA GLU A 162 14.90 -7.29 11.33
C GLU A 162 14.61 -8.78 11.18
N GLY A 163 13.64 -9.17 10.35
CA GLY A 163 13.26 -10.57 10.20
C GLY A 163 12.68 -11.17 11.49
N GLN A 164 12.14 -10.33 12.37
CA GLN A 164 11.53 -10.71 13.65
C GLN A 164 10.00 -10.68 13.61
N ALA A 165 9.40 -10.36 12.46
CA ALA A 165 7.96 -10.53 12.29
C ALA A 165 7.60 -12.00 11.98
N VAL A 166 6.31 -12.31 12.02
CA VAL A 166 5.84 -13.70 12.12
C VAL A 166 5.54 -14.36 10.78
N ASP A 167 5.24 -13.60 9.74
CA ASP A 167 4.58 -14.13 8.55
C ASP A 167 5.46 -15.08 7.73
N ARG A 168 6.74 -14.73 7.45
CA ARG A 168 7.64 -15.67 6.78
C ARG A 168 8.02 -16.85 7.67
N HIS A 169 8.09 -16.66 8.99
CA HIS A 169 8.38 -17.75 9.92
C HIS A 169 7.23 -18.78 9.91
N LEU A 170 5.99 -18.34 10.08
CA LEU A 170 4.80 -19.21 10.03
C LEU A 170 4.65 -19.89 8.67
N LEU A 171 4.91 -19.18 7.57
CA LEU A 171 4.96 -19.78 6.24
C LEU A 171 6.05 -20.86 6.13
N GLY A 172 7.24 -20.59 6.66
CA GLY A 172 8.35 -21.55 6.69
C GLY A 172 8.00 -22.82 7.46
N LEU A 173 7.38 -22.69 8.64
CA LEU A 173 6.90 -23.82 9.43
C LEU A 173 5.86 -24.64 8.66
N ARG A 174 4.89 -23.97 8.02
CA ARG A 174 3.87 -24.65 7.21
C ARG A 174 4.47 -25.39 6.00
N LEU A 175 5.45 -24.80 5.33
CA LEU A 175 6.11 -25.40 4.17
C LEU A 175 7.12 -26.50 4.56
N SER A 176 7.48 -26.60 5.84
CA SER A 176 8.40 -27.63 6.35
C SER A 176 7.70 -28.96 6.66
N LEU A 177 6.38 -29.03 6.54
CA LEU A 177 5.61 -30.26 6.73
C LEU A 177 6.03 -31.32 5.70
N LYS A 178 6.30 -32.52 6.17
CA LYS A 178 6.66 -33.67 5.33
C LYS A 178 5.40 -34.37 4.80
N PRO A 179 5.51 -35.10 3.69
CA PRO A 179 4.42 -35.95 3.21
C PRO A 179 3.92 -36.90 4.30
N GLY A 180 2.60 -36.88 4.57
CA GLY A 180 1.96 -37.72 5.58
C GLY A 180 1.87 -37.11 6.99
N GLU A 181 2.50 -35.97 7.25
CA GLU A 181 2.31 -35.25 8.52
C GLU A 181 0.94 -34.54 8.54
N GLU A 182 0.26 -34.60 9.68
CA GLU A 182 -0.96 -33.84 9.90
C GLU A 182 -0.65 -32.34 9.94
N ILE A 183 -1.54 -31.53 9.37
CA ILE A 183 -1.42 -30.07 9.40
C ILE A 183 -1.62 -29.61 10.86
N PRO A 184 -0.68 -28.87 11.47
CA PRO A 184 -0.84 -28.36 12.83
C PRO A 184 -2.15 -27.57 13.02
N PRO A 185 -2.84 -27.70 14.17
CA PRO A 185 -4.13 -27.04 14.41
C PRO A 185 -4.13 -25.53 14.12
N LEU A 186 -3.03 -24.84 14.44
CA LEU A 186 -2.85 -23.41 14.13
C LEU A 186 -3.13 -23.08 12.65
N PHE A 187 -2.67 -23.91 11.70
CA PHE A 187 -2.84 -23.66 10.27
C PHE A 187 -4.20 -24.09 9.74
N GLN A 188 -4.98 -24.83 10.54
CA GLN A 188 -6.37 -25.18 10.27
C GLN A 188 -7.34 -24.15 10.87
N ASP A 189 -6.88 -23.34 11.82
CA ASP A 189 -7.67 -22.34 12.52
C ASP A 189 -8.28 -21.31 11.53
N PRO A 190 -9.61 -21.11 11.55
CA PRO A 190 -10.26 -20.07 10.76
C PRO A 190 -9.68 -18.66 10.95
N VAL A 191 -9.20 -18.33 12.15
CA VAL A 191 -8.58 -17.03 12.46
C VAL A 191 -7.21 -16.91 11.78
N TYR A 192 -6.42 -17.99 11.72
CA TYR A 192 -5.18 -17.97 10.95
C TYR A 192 -5.46 -17.79 9.45
N LYS A 193 -6.47 -18.47 8.92
CA LYS A 193 -6.93 -18.31 7.53
C LYS A 193 -7.38 -16.87 7.24
N GLU A 194 -8.14 -16.26 8.14
CA GLU A 194 -8.56 -14.86 8.00
C GLU A 194 -7.38 -13.90 8.09
N SER A 195 -6.48 -14.09 9.05
CA SER A 195 -5.31 -13.22 9.25
C SER A 195 -4.29 -13.26 8.10
N THR A 196 -4.38 -14.27 7.23
CA THR A 196 -3.56 -14.40 6.00
C THR A 196 -4.36 -14.10 4.73
N SER A 197 -5.65 -13.76 4.86
CA SER A 197 -6.49 -13.26 3.77
C SER A 197 -6.39 -11.73 3.71
N TRP A 198 -5.32 -11.24 3.07
CA TRP A 198 -5.00 -9.81 2.97
C TRP A 198 -6.10 -9.02 2.26
N LYS A 199 -7.02 -8.44 3.04
CA LYS A 199 -8.09 -7.57 2.53
C LYS A 199 -7.52 -6.35 1.84
N VAL A 200 -6.37 -5.89 2.30
CA VAL A 200 -5.64 -4.83 1.62
C VAL A 200 -4.17 -5.19 1.50
N ALA A 201 -3.68 -5.18 0.27
CA ALA A 201 -2.26 -5.31 -0.03
C ALA A 201 -1.70 -3.95 -0.41
N THR A 202 -0.80 -3.42 0.41
CA THR A 202 -0.22 -2.08 0.25
C THR A 202 1.24 -2.15 -0.15
N SER A 203 1.75 -1.13 -0.83
CA SER A 203 3.18 -1.02 -1.16
C SER A 203 3.55 0.43 -1.31
N HIS A 204 4.68 0.81 -0.72
CA HIS A 204 5.22 2.16 -0.79
C HIS A 204 6.34 2.25 -1.83
N MET A 205 6.24 3.20 -2.75
CA MET A 205 7.31 3.54 -3.69
C MET A 205 7.32 5.05 -3.94
N PRO A 206 7.96 5.85 -3.06
CA PRO A 206 8.09 7.27 -3.28
C PRO A 206 9.05 7.53 -4.44
N SER A 207 8.68 8.46 -5.32
CA SER A 207 9.53 8.95 -6.41
C SER A 207 8.96 10.25 -6.94
N GLU A 208 9.80 11.27 -7.05
CA GLU A 208 9.43 12.54 -7.69
C GLU A 208 9.32 12.41 -9.22
N ASN A 209 9.75 11.27 -9.78
CA ASN A 209 9.85 11.04 -11.21
C ASN A 209 8.78 10.08 -11.77
N PHE A 210 7.95 9.48 -10.90
CA PHE A 210 6.85 8.62 -11.32
C PHE A 210 5.52 9.14 -10.76
N SER A 211 4.49 9.11 -11.60
CA SER A 211 3.12 9.50 -11.24
C SER A 211 2.39 8.45 -10.39
N GLY A 212 3.09 7.45 -9.86
CA GLY A 212 2.50 6.37 -9.07
C GLY A 212 2.59 5.01 -9.75
N PHE A 213 2.17 3.99 -9.02
CA PHE A 213 2.13 2.60 -9.45
C PHE A 213 0.96 1.91 -8.76
N GLY A 214 0.57 0.75 -9.25
CA GLY A 214 -0.50 -0.04 -8.65
C GLY A 214 -0.44 -1.49 -9.11
N TYR A 215 -1.17 -2.34 -8.42
CA TYR A 215 -1.36 -3.76 -8.72
C TYR A 215 -2.74 -4.17 -8.22
N GLY A 216 -3.26 -5.28 -8.74
CA GLY A 216 -4.58 -5.80 -8.39
C GLY A 216 -4.70 -6.24 -6.93
N ALA A 217 -5.93 -6.32 -6.43
CA ALA A 217 -6.23 -6.94 -5.14
C ALA A 217 -5.77 -8.41 -5.12
N VAL A 218 -5.31 -8.89 -3.96
CA VAL A 218 -4.83 -10.27 -3.78
C VAL A 218 -5.92 -11.23 -3.30
N VAL A 219 -7.12 -10.71 -3.00
CA VAL A 219 -8.33 -11.48 -2.67
C VAL A 219 -9.55 -10.89 -3.40
N PRO A 220 -10.59 -11.69 -3.70
CA PRO A 220 -11.74 -11.25 -4.51
C PRO A 220 -12.56 -10.09 -3.93
N ASP A 221 -12.49 -9.86 -2.63
CA ASP A 221 -13.20 -8.79 -1.91
C ASP A 221 -12.23 -7.75 -1.30
N GLY A 222 -11.02 -7.66 -1.85
CA GLY A 222 -9.95 -6.83 -1.31
C GLY A 222 -9.60 -5.62 -2.17
N PHE A 223 -8.50 -4.98 -1.78
CA PHE A 223 -7.92 -3.81 -2.42
C PHE A 223 -6.42 -3.98 -2.66
N GLY A 224 -5.94 -3.51 -3.80
CA GLY A 224 -4.53 -3.23 -4.04
C GLY A 224 -4.28 -1.74 -3.91
N LEU A 225 -3.34 -1.36 -3.04
CA LEU A 225 -2.99 0.03 -2.76
C LEU A 225 -1.50 0.29 -3.00
N GLY A 226 -1.15 0.70 -4.21
CA GLY A 226 0.18 1.26 -4.47
C GLY A 226 0.21 2.72 -4.05
N TYR A 227 1.21 3.18 -3.31
CA TYR A 227 1.25 4.57 -2.84
C TYR A 227 2.63 5.19 -2.83
N ALA A 228 2.65 6.52 -2.95
CA ALA A 228 3.85 7.34 -2.91
C ALA A 228 3.60 8.55 -2.01
N VAL A 229 4.52 8.83 -1.09
CA VAL A 229 4.52 10.06 -0.30
C VAL A 229 5.70 10.92 -0.75
N ASN A 230 5.43 11.80 -1.70
CA ASN A 230 6.40 12.74 -2.28
C ASN A 230 6.54 13.99 -1.41
N LYS A 231 7.36 14.95 -1.81
CA LYS A 231 7.65 16.15 -0.99
C LYS A 231 6.38 16.94 -0.63
N GLU A 232 5.55 17.22 -1.63
CA GLU A 232 4.34 18.05 -1.49
C GLU A 232 3.03 17.29 -1.62
N SER A 233 3.06 15.99 -1.90
CA SER A 233 1.85 15.22 -2.14
C SER A 233 1.90 13.80 -1.61
N ILE A 234 0.70 13.23 -1.46
CA ILE A 234 0.44 11.83 -1.17
C ILE A 234 -0.43 11.29 -2.31
N ARG A 235 -0.07 10.14 -2.85
CA ARG A 235 -0.85 9.48 -3.89
C ARG A 235 -1.11 8.03 -3.52
N PHE A 236 -2.36 7.59 -3.67
CA PHE A 236 -2.74 6.17 -3.65
C PHE A 236 -3.35 5.78 -5.00
N THR A 237 -2.86 4.70 -5.60
CA THR A 237 -3.53 4.00 -6.69
C THR A 237 -4.34 2.87 -6.07
N ILE A 238 -5.66 2.95 -6.21
CA ILE A 238 -6.61 2.03 -5.59
C ILE A 238 -7.12 1.11 -6.69
N THR A 239 -6.83 -0.17 -6.58
CA THR A 239 -7.45 -1.19 -7.43
C THR A 239 -8.34 -2.09 -6.59
N THR A 240 -9.50 -2.45 -7.12
CA THR A 240 -10.36 -3.41 -6.46
C THR A 240 -11.32 -4.04 -7.46
N PRO A 241 -11.60 -5.35 -7.37
CA PRO A 241 -12.74 -5.98 -8.06
C PRO A 241 -14.09 -5.65 -7.42
N THR A 242 -14.10 -4.85 -6.34
CA THR A 242 -15.33 -4.42 -5.67
C THR A 242 -15.81 -3.08 -6.25
N LYS A 243 -17.10 -2.78 -6.11
CA LYS A 243 -17.66 -1.47 -6.49
C LYS A 243 -17.33 -0.35 -5.49
N ASN A 244 -16.38 -0.57 -4.58
CA ASN A 244 -16.06 0.36 -3.49
C ASN A 244 -14.82 1.23 -3.76
N GLY A 245 -14.19 1.14 -4.94
CA GLY A 245 -13.00 1.94 -5.27
C GLY A 245 -13.20 3.44 -5.02
N ALA A 246 -14.20 4.04 -5.66
CA ALA A 246 -14.49 5.46 -5.51
C ALA A 246 -14.89 5.86 -4.08
N ARG A 247 -15.61 4.98 -3.36
CA ARG A 247 -15.98 5.21 -1.96
C ARG A 247 -14.76 5.21 -1.04
N LEU A 248 -13.84 4.26 -1.24
CA LEU A 248 -12.58 4.25 -0.49
C LEU A 248 -11.76 5.50 -0.82
N ASN A 249 -11.66 5.91 -2.09
CA ASN A 249 -10.98 7.15 -2.49
C ASN A 249 -11.50 8.37 -1.72
N HIS A 250 -12.82 8.52 -1.64
CA HIS A 250 -13.46 9.57 -0.84
C HIS A 250 -13.06 9.52 0.64
N TYR A 251 -13.09 8.35 1.29
CA TYR A 251 -12.71 8.24 2.70
C TYR A 251 -11.20 8.38 2.95
N LEU A 252 -10.34 8.12 1.95
CA LEU A 252 -8.91 8.46 2.05
C LEU A 252 -8.70 9.98 2.07
N GLN A 253 -9.50 10.74 1.32
CA GLN A 253 -9.51 12.20 1.37
C GLN A 253 -9.89 12.70 2.76
N GLU A 254 -11.03 12.25 3.29
CA GLU A 254 -11.47 12.63 4.63
C GLU A 254 -10.42 12.26 5.68
N ALA A 255 -9.86 11.05 5.63
CA ALA A 255 -8.84 10.61 6.57
C ALA A 255 -7.55 11.46 6.52
N ALA A 256 -7.13 11.90 5.32
CA ALA A 256 -5.97 12.78 5.18
C ALA A 256 -6.27 14.19 5.71
N ASP A 257 -7.44 14.74 5.43
CA ASP A 257 -7.88 16.04 5.93
C ASP A 257 -8.02 16.03 7.46
N ASP A 258 -8.60 14.97 8.02
CA ASP A 258 -8.76 14.76 9.46
C ASP A 258 -7.41 14.72 10.19
N ILE A 259 -6.42 14.02 9.63
CA ILE A 259 -5.05 14.02 10.19
C ILE A 259 -4.46 15.43 10.12
N LEU A 260 -4.61 16.15 8.99
CA LEU A 260 -4.12 17.52 8.89
C LEU A 260 -4.76 18.43 9.94
N GLN A 261 -6.08 18.31 10.15
CA GLN A 261 -6.80 19.09 11.15
C GLN A 261 -6.32 18.78 12.57
N MET A 262 -6.19 17.50 12.91
CA MET A 262 -5.67 17.05 14.20
C MET A 262 -4.26 17.63 14.47
N MET A 263 -3.38 17.60 13.47
CA MET A 263 -2.01 18.11 13.61
C MET A 263 -1.94 19.65 13.65
N LYS A 264 -2.91 20.36 13.07
CA LYS A 264 -3.04 21.82 13.24
C LYS A 264 -3.50 22.19 14.66
N PHE A 265 -4.41 21.41 15.24
CA PHE A 265 -4.88 21.61 16.61
C PHE A 265 -3.74 21.48 17.62
N GLU A 266 -2.84 20.49 17.44
CA GLU A 266 -1.63 20.33 18.27
C GLU A 266 -0.78 21.61 18.35
N LYS A 267 -0.72 22.37 17.25
CA LYS A 267 0.10 23.59 17.15
C LYS A 267 -0.58 24.84 17.68
N GLY A 268 -1.74 24.73 18.32
CA GLY A 268 -2.51 25.88 18.79
C GLY A 268 -3.11 26.71 17.65
N GLN A 269 -3.13 26.18 16.41
CA GLN A 269 -3.88 26.78 15.31
C GLN A 269 -5.33 26.32 15.42
N SER A 270 -6.04 26.77 16.45
CA SER A 270 -7.50 26.64 16.47
C SER A 270 -8.04 27.37 15.25
N SER A 271 -8.78 26.67 14.40
CA SER A 271 -9.56 27.28 13.33
C SER A 271 -10.34 28.44 13.93
N ALA A 272 -10.02 29.67 13.50
CA ALA A 272 -10.91 30.79 13.69
C ALA A 272 -12.28 30.34 13.18
N SER A 273 -13.25 30.38 14.08
CA SER A 273 -14.64 30.07 13.82
C SER A 273 -15.10 30.61 12.46
N ALA A 274 -15.47 29.72 11.54
CA ALA A 274 -16.50 30.07 10.57
C ALA A 274 -17.84 30.08 11.33
N ARG A 275 -18.05 31.15 12.11
CA ARG A 275 -19.40 31.62 12.42
C ARG A 275 -19.79 32.50 11.25
N LEU A 276 -20.72 32.02 10.43
CA LEU A 276 -21.97 32.67 10.07
C LEU A 276 -22.84 31.64 9.33
#